data_AF-A0A5J5VG97-F1
#
_entry.id   AF-A0A5J5VG97-F1
#
_cell.length_a   1.000
_cell.length_b   1.000
_cell.length_c   1.000
_cell.angle_alpha   90.00
_cell.angle_beta   90.00
_cell.angle_gamma   90.00
#
_symmetry.space_group_name_H-M   'P 1'
#
loop_
_entity.id
_entity.type
_entity.pdbx_description
1 polymer ?
#
loop_
_entity_poly.entity_id
_entity_poly.type
_entity_poly.pdbx_seq_one_letter_code
_entity_poly.pdbx_strand_id
1 'polypeptide(L)'
;MGQDKAKLVEEYEILDILGRGGFSVVRKGIKRKNGSDHEKTQVAIKTLKRFGTTPSPARVEKTIASMAALLPTRNQVSISDALLTNEILVMRKIVENVSPHPNVIDLYDVYEDQAGVHLVLELCSGGELFDRIVAETRYSEAGAAAVVRQIAGGLAAIHKANIVHRDLKPENCLFLNKNKDSTLKIMDFGLSSVEEFTDPVIGLFGSIDYVSPEALSQGKITAKSDMWSLGVILYILLSGYPPFIAQSNRQKQQMIMAGEYNFDERTWKNISSSAKHLISNLLQVDPDRRPSAEQLLAHPWVIGDSAKQEQIDAEVVSRLQSFNARRKLRAAAIASVLSSKVLLRTKRLRSLLGSHDLSKDEIDNLKSNFKKICANGDNATLPEFEEVLKAMNMSSLLPLATRIFDLFDSNRDGTVDMREIVCGFSSLKNSKGDDALRLCFEF
;
A
#
# COMPACT_ATOMS: atom_id res chain seq x y z
N MET A 1 -29.95 -16.11 -27.94
CA MET A 1 -30.43 -16.62 -26.64
C MET A 1 -29.56 -16.00 -25.56
N GLY A 2 -30.06 -14.96 -24.90
CA GLY A 2 -29.32 -14.24 -23.88
C GLY A 2 -29.22 -15.09 -22.62
N GLN A 3 -28.00 -15.41 -22.20
CA GLN A 3 -27.77 -15.85 -20.83
C GLN A 3 -28.06 -14.65 -19.92
N ASP A 4 -29.10 -14.75 -19.10
CA ASP A 4 -29.29 -13.85 -17.96
C ASP A 4 -28.00 -13.90 -17.13
N LYS A 5 -27.22 -12.82 -17.16
CA LYS A 5 -26.08 -12.67 -16.26
C LYS A 5 -26.65 -12.63 -14.85
N ALA A 6 -26.43 -13.69 -14.08
CA ALA A 6 -26.78 -13.76 -12.67
C ALA A 6 -26.27 -12.51 -11.95
N LYS A 7 -27.09 -11.91 -11.10
CA LYS A 7 -26.67 -10.71 -10.36
C LYS A 7 -25.81 -11.15 -9.18
N LEU A 8 -24.76 -10.38 -8.88
CA LEU A 8 -23.88 -10.64 -7.73
C LEU A 8 -24.64 -10.96 -6.44
N VAL A 9 -25.74 -10.25 -6.18
CA VAL A 9 -26.57 -10.40 -4.97
C VAL A 9 -27.41 -11.68 -4.92
N GLU A 10 -27.65 -12.31 -6.08
CA GLU A 10 -28.35 -13.59 -6.22
C GLU A 10 -27.44 -14.76 -5.86
N GLU A 11 -26.12 -14.64 -6.09
CA GLU A 11 -25.14 -15.67 -5.80
C GLU A 11 -24.35 -15.45 -4.51
N TYR A 12 -24.21 -14.21 -4.06
CA TYR A 12 -23.42 -13.87 -2.87
C TYR A 12 -24.21 -13.03 -1.86
N GLU A 13 -24.06 -13.37 -0.59
CA GLU A 13 -24.41 -12.50 0.53
C GLU A 13 -23.23 -11.57 0.81
N ILE A 14 -23.44 -10.26 0.64
CA ILE A 14 -22.41 -9.23 0.85
C ILE A 14 -22.46 -8.77 2.31
N LEU A 15 -21.32 -8.84 2.99
CA LEU A 15 -21.15 -8.53 4.41
C LEU A 15 -20.28 -7.28 4.61
N ASP A 16 -19.53 -7.26 5.70
CA ASP A 16 -18.73 -6.13 6.18
C ASP A 16 -17.64 -5.68 5.19
N ILE A 17 -17.27 -4.41 5.31
CA ILE A 17 -16.18 -3.81 4.55
C ILE A 17 -14.85 -4.27 5.17
N LEU A 18 -14.02 -4.89 4.35
CA LEU A 18 -12.66 -5.32 4.69
C LEU A 18 -11.64 -4.19 4.47
N GLY A 19 -11.86 -3.35 3.45
CA GLY A 19 -10.95 -2.25 3.11
C GLY A 19 -11.56 -1.24 2.16
N ARG A 20 -10.99 -0.04 2.11
CA ARG A 20 -11.36 1.04 1.17
C ARG A 20 -10.10 1.59 0.52
N GLY A 21 -10.06 1.58 -0.81
CA GLY A 21 -9.07 2.30 -1.62
C GLY A 21 -9.68 3.59 -2.18
N GLY A 22 -8.86 4.42 -2.84
CA GLY A 22 -9.32 5.68 -3.44
C GLY A 22 -10.45 5.49 -4.45
N PHE A 23 -10.43 4.39 -5.22
CA PHE A 23 -11.40 4.09 -6.28
C PHE A 23 -12.16 2.76 -6.07
N SER A 24 -11.90 2.07 -4.95
CA SER A 24 -12.40 0.72 -4.71
C SER A 24 -12.87 0.50 -3.28
N VAL A 25 -13.79 -0.44 -3.09
CA VAL A 25 -14.21 -0.91 -1.76
C VAL A 25 -14.19 -2.44 -1.77
N VAL A 26 -13.51 -3.04 -0.79
CA VAL A 26 -13.46 -4.48 -0.62
C VAL A 26 -14.43 -4.87 0.49
N ARG A 27 -15.32 -5.83 0.21
CA ARG A 27 -16.27 -6.40 1.17
C ARG A 27 -16.08 -7.89 1.30
N LYS A 28 -16.41 -8.43 2.47
CA LYS A 28 -16.53 -9.88 2.64
C LYS A 28 -17.82 -10.36 1.95
N GLY A 29 -17.77 -11.49 1.28
CA GLY A 29 -18.92 -12.17 0.72
C GLY A 29 -19.01 -13.62 1.19
N ILE A 30 -20.22 -14.18 1.20
CA ILE A 30 -20.47 -15.61 1.39
C ILE A 30 -21.27 -16.11 0.19
N LYS A 31 -20.79 -17.16 -0.48
CA LYS A 31 -21.53 -17.80 -1.58
C LYS A 31 -22.83 -18.40 -1.04
N ARG A 32 -23.96 -18.05 -1.66
CA ARG A 32 -25.28 -18.59 -1.33
C ARG A 32 -25.35 -20.04 -1.77
N LYS A 33 -25.98 -20.89 -0.97
CA LYS A 33 -26.02 -22.34 -1.20
C LYS A 33 -26.96 -22.68 -2.37
N ASN A 34 -26.43 -23.35 -3.39
CA ASN A 34 -27.23 -24.09 -4.38
C ASN A 34 -26.90 -25.58 -4.25
N GLY A 35 -27.62 -26.30 -3.38
CA GLY A 35 -27.44 -27.75 -3.21
C GLY A 35 -26.36 -28.19 -2.22
N SER A 36 -26.14 -29.50 -2.14
CA SER A 36 -25.61 -30.30 -1.02
C SER A 36 -24.11 -30.16 -0.69
N ASP A 37 -23.53 -28.97 -0.85
CA ASP A 37 -22.14 -28.72 -0.42
C ASP A 37 -22.11 -28.08 0.97
N HIS A 38 -21.39 -28.72 1.90
CA HIS A 38 -21.48 -28.42 3.33
C HIS A 38 -20.62 -27.23 3.77
N GLU A 39 -19.80 -26.65 2.90
CA GLU A 39 -18.87 -25.57 3.26
C GLU A 39 -19.33 -24.20 2.74
N LYS A 40 -19.45 -23.22 3.65
CA LYS A 40 -19.76 -21.83 3.28
C LYS A 40 -18.51 -21.20 2.67
N THR A 41 -18.40 -21.15 1.34
CA THR A 41 -17.30 -20.48 0.66
C THR A 41 -17.33 -18.98 0.96
N GLN A 42 -16.29 -18.48 1.64
CA GLN A 42 -16.10 -17.05 1.90
C GLN A 42 -15.21 -16.44 0.83
N VAL A 43 -15.53 -15.23 0.40
CA VAL A 43 -14.83 -14.51 -0.68
C VAL A 43 -14.56 -13.06 -0.29
N ALA A 44 -13.61 -12.42 -0.97
CA ALA A 44 -13.43 -10.98 -0.96
C ALA A 44 -14.01 -10.39 -2.26
N ILE A 45 -14.92 -9.43 -2.14
CA ILE A 45 -15.56 -8.78 -3.29
C ILE A 45 -14.99 -7.36 -3.39
N LYS A 46 -14.12 -7.12 -4.38
CA LYS A 46 -13.56 -5.79 -4.68
C LYS A 46 -14.45 -5.10 -5.70
N THR A 47 -15.16 -4.05 -5.26
CA THR A 47 -15.97 -3.20 -6.12
C THR A 47 -15.16 -2.00 -6.59
N LEU A 48 -14.97 -1.88 -7.90
CA LEU A 48 -14.34 -0.75 -8.57
C LEU A 48 -15.43 0.18 -9.09
N LYS A 49 -15.45 1.43 -8.62
CA LYS A 49 -16.52 2.40 -8.96
C LYS A 49 -16.25 3.08 -10.29
N ARG A 50 -17.30 3.27 -11.11
CA ARG A 50 -17.25 4.17 -12.28
C ARG A 50 -17.38 5.63 -11.85
N PHE A 51 -16.40 6.47 -12.19
CA PHE A 51 -16.47 7.92 -11.99
C PHE A 51 -16.47 8.62 -13.36
N GLY A 52 -17.68 8.90 -13.87
CA GLY A 52 -17.89 9.56 -15.16
C GLY A 52 -19.27 9.26 -15.72
N THR A 53 -19.89 10.22 -16.42
CA THR A 53 -21.29 10.26 -16.86
C THR A 53 -21.85 8.93 -17.39
N THR A 54 -23.04 8.56 -16.91
CA THR A 54 -23.89 7.45 -17.40
C THR A 54 -23.84 7.32 -18.93
N PRO A 55 -23.31 6.23 -19.50
CA PRO A 55 -23.57 5.90 -20.89
C PRO A 55 -24.98 5.30 -20.98
N SER A 56 -25.75 5.78 -21.96
CA SER A 56 -27.05 5.20 -22.33
C SER A 56 -26.92 3.68 -22.55
N PRO A 57 -27.90 2.86 -22.11
CA PRO A 57 -27.88 1.40 -22.23
C PRO A 57 -27.72 0.88 -23.66
N ALA A 58 -27.95 1.71 -24.69
CA ALA A 58 -27.79 1.33 -26.10
C ALA A 58 -26.33 1.25 -26.58
N ARG A 59 -25.34 1.70 -25.78
CA ARG A 59 -23.91 1.67 -26.18
C ARG A 59 -23.15 0.42 -25.70
N VAL A 60 -23.76 -0.41 -24.86
CA VAL A 60 -23.06 -1.51 -24.15
C VAL A 60 -22.94 -2.79 -24.98
N GLU A 61 -23.85 -3.03 -25.92
CA GLU A 61 -23.85 -4.27 -26.73
C GLU A 61 -22.68 -4.37 -27.73
N LYS A 62 -22.06 -3.25 -28.11
CA LYS A 62 -20.94 -3.26 -29.07
C LYS A 62 -19.55 -3.40 -28.43
N THR A 63 -19.42 -3.21 -27.12
CA THR A 63 -18.08 -3.13 -26.49
C THR A 63 -17.50 -4.50 -26.17
N ILE A 64 -18.33 -5.50 -25.83
CA ILE A 64 -17.80 -6.83 -25.44
C ILE A 64 -17.36 -7.66 -26.67
N ALA A 65 -17.95 -7.41 -27.84
CA ALA A 65 -17.63 -8.15 -29.07
C ALA A 65 -16.58 -7.48 -29.98
N SER A 66 -16.27 -6.18 -29.81
CA SER A 66 -15.34 -5.45 -30.71
C SER A 66 -13.97 -5.11 -30.15
N MET A 67 -13.62 -5.51 -28.92
CA MET A 67 -12.32 -5.20 -28.32
C MET A 67 -11.11 -5.94 -28.93
N ALA A 68 -11.34 -6.82 -29.92
CA ALA A 68 -10.26 -7.40 -30.73
C ALA A 68 -9.80 -6.48 -31.89
N ALA A 69 -10.54 -5.41 -32.19
CA ALA A 69 -10.19 -4.49 -33.28
C ALA A 69 -10.64 -3.07 -32.96
N LEU A 70 -9.73 -2.24 -32.43
CA LEU A 70 -9.62 -0.78 -32.64
C LEU A 70 -8.79 -0.14 -31.50
N LEU A 71 -7.60 0.34 -31.83
CA LEU A 71 -6.97 1.45 -31.13
C LEU A 71 -7.90 2.68 -31.26
N PRO A 72 -8.45 3.26 -30.19
CA PRO A 72 -9.26 4.46 -30.32
C PRO A 72 -8.37 5.70 -30.30
N THR A 73 -8.59 6.55 -31.29
CA THR A 73 -8.11 7.93 -31.35
C THR A 73 -8.47 8.71 -30.09
N ARG A 74 -7.43 9.30 -29.49
CA ARG A 74 -7.36 10.29 -28.41
C ARG A 74 -8.64 11.15 -28.23
N ASN A 75 -9.58 10.70 -27.40
CA ASN A 75 -10.63 11.51 -26.78
C ASN A 75 -10.79 11.08 -25.31
N GLN A 76 -10.93 12.06 -24.42
CA GLN A 76 -10.82 12.00 -22.95
C GLN A 76 -11.48 10.76 -22.30
N VAL A 77 -10.69 9.73 -21.99
CA VAL A 77 -11.07 8.65 -21.08
C VAL A 77 -10.74 9.11 -19.65
N SER A 78 -11.69 9.00 -18.73
CA SER A 78 -11.45 9.29 -17.31
C SER A 78 -10.37 8.34 -16.76
N ILE A 79 -9.44 8.85 -15.96
CA ILE A 79 -8.35 8.06 -15.33
C ILE A 79 -8.93 6.83 -14.59
N SER A 80 -10.11 6.96 -14.00
CA SER A 80 -10.79 5.85 -13.33
C SER A 80 -11.15 4.69 -14.26
N ASP A 81 -11.58 5.00 -15.49
CA ASP A 81 -12.01 3.99 -16.45
C ASP A 81 -10.80 3.28 -17.08
N ALA A 82 -9.68 3.99 -17.23
CA ALA A 82 -8.41 3.41 -17.65
C ALA A 82 -7.86 2.42 -16.60
N LEU A 83 -7.85 2.81 -15.32
CA LEU A 83 -7.44 1.94 -14.21
C LEU A 83 -8.36 0.72 -14.06
N LEU A 84 -9.67 0.93 -14.18
CA LEU A 84 -10.68 -0.13 -14.17
C LEU A 84 -10.43 -1.17 -15.27
N THR A 85 -10.27 -0.70 -16.51
CA THR A 85 -10.05 -1.56 -17.67
C THR A 85 -8.75 -2.34 -17.52
N ASN A 86 -7.69 -1.67 -17.06
CA ASN A 86 -6.39 -2.27 -16.84
C ASN A 86 -6.43 -3.39 -15.78
N GLU A 87 -7.06 -3.14 -14.62
CA GLU A 87 -7.16 -4.16 -13.56
C GLU A 87 -7.91 -5.41 -14.04
N ILE A 88 -9.00 -5.25 -14.79
CA ILE A 88 -9.76 -6.38 -15.36
C ILE A 88 -8.90 -7.17 -16.36
N LEU A 89 -8.19 -6.48 -17.26
CA LEU A 89 -7.35 -7.12 -18.27
C LEU A 89 -6.20 -7.91 -17.63
N VAL A 90 -5.52 -7.33 -16.65
CA VAL A 90 -4.45 -8.02 -15.91
C VAL A 90 -5.01 -9.22 -15.18
N MET A 91 -6.13 -9.07 -14.46
CA MET A 91 -6.74 -10.17 -13.72
C MET A 91 -7.18 -11.32 -14.63
N ARG A 92 -7.71 -11.04 -15.83
CA ARG A 92 -7.99 -12.09 -16.83
C ARG A 92 -6.72 -12.81 -17.27
N LYS A 93 -5.64 -12.08 -17.53
CA LYS A 93 -4.36 -12.68 -17.92
C LYS A 93 -3.77 -13.56 -16.80
N ILE A 94 -3.94 -13.15 -15.55
CA ILE A 94 -3.59 -13.95 -14.37
C ILE A 94 -4.41 -15.25 -14.37
N VAL A 95 -5.72 -15.17 -14.55
CA VAL A 95 -6.59 -16.37 -14.61
C VAL A 95 -6.16 -17.33 -15.71
N GLU A 96 -5.81 -16.81 -16.89
CA GLU A 96 -5.47 -17.63 -18.06
C GLU A 96 -4.06 -18.24 -18.00
N ASN A 97 -3.07 -17.52 -17.45
CA ASN A 97 -1.65 -17.88 -17.59
C ASN A 97 -0.92 -18.14 -16.27
N VAL A 98 -1.56 -17.85 -15.12
CA VAL A 98 -0.93 -17.93 -13.80
C VAL A 98 -1.74 -18.78 -12.83
N SER A 99 -3.05 -18.56 -12.73
CA SER A 99 -3.91 -19.27 -11.78
C SER A 99 -4.19 -20.72 -12.21
N PRO A 100 -4.31 -21.66 -11.23
CA PRO A 100 -4.11 -21.45 -9.80
C PRO A 100 -2.62 -21.37 -9.44
N HIS A 101 -2.24 -20.42 -8.59
CA HIS A 101 -0.88 -20.33 -8.06
C HIS A 101 -0.90 -20.08 -6.53
N PRO A 102 -0.06 -20.78 -5.74
CA PRO A 102 -0.09 -20.66 -4.28
C PRO A 102 0.18 -19.23 -3.79
N ASN A 103 0.98 -18.45 -4.51
CA ASN A 103 1.40 -17.11 -4.08
C ASN A 103 0.80 -15.94 -4.86
N VAL A 104 -0.23 -16.19 -5.69
CA VAL A 104 -0.97 -15.13 -6.41
C VAL A 104 -2.46 -15.28 -6.08
N ILE A 105 -3.14 -14.16 -5.85
CA ILE A 105 -4.57 -14.16 -5.52
C ILE A 105 -5.41 -14.75 -6.66
N ASP A 106 -6.36 -15.62 -6.32
CA ASP A 106 -7.27 -16.19 -7.31
C ASP A 106 -8.51 -15.31 -7.52
N LEU A 107 -8.90 -15.15 -8.78
CA LEU A 107 -10.17 -14.55 -9.18
C LEU A 107 -11.16 -15.66 -9.51
N TYR A 108 -12.27 -15.69 -8.77
CA TYR A 108 -13.33 -16.67 -8.97
C TYR A 108 -14.37 -16.20 -9.99
N ASP A 109 -14.74 -14.92 -9.95
CA ASP A 109 -15.78 -14.39 -10.84
C ASP A 109 -15.71 -12.86 -11.00
N VAL A 110 -16.39 -12.34 -12.02
CA VAL A 110 -16.53 -10.90 -12.30
C VAL A 110 -17.98 -10.56 -12.62
N TYR A 111 -18.54 -9.66 -11.81
CA TYR A 111 -19.88 -9.11 -12.04
C TYR A 111 -19.81 -7.63 -12.40
N GLU A 112 -20.82 -7.15 -13.11
CA GLU A 112 -20.98 -5.74 -13.46
C GLU A 112 -22.42 -5.30 -13.18
N ASP A 113 -22.59 -4.20 -12.45
CA ASP A 113 -23.88 -3.58 -12.22
C ASP A 113 -23.77 -2.04 -12.25
N GLN A 114 -24.84 -1.34 -11.81
CA GLN A 114 -24.89 0.12 -11.80
C GLN A 114 -23.87 0.78 -10.86
N ALA A 115 -23.39 0.07 -9.84
CA ALA A 115 -22.39 0.53 -8.88
C ALA A 115 -20.96 0.37 -9.40
N GLY A 116 -20.72 -0.51 -10.38
CA GLY A 116 -19.42 -0.69 -11.03
C GLY A 116 -19.10 -2.15 -11.37
N VAL A 117 -17.82 -2.48 -11.35
CA VAL A 117 -17.32 -3.85 -11.58
C VAL A 117 -16.94 -4.48 -10.25
N HIS A 118 -17.29 -5.74 -10.07
CA HIS A 118 -17.12 -6.50 -8.83
C HIS A 118 -16.25 -7.72 -9.12
N LEU A 119 -15.02 -7.70 -8.60
CA LEU A 119 -14.11 -8.83 -8.67
C LEU A 119 -14.34 -9.72 -7.45
N VAL A 120 -14.75 -10.97 -7.66
CA VAL A 120 -14.89 -11.98 -6.61
C VAL A 120 -13.57 -12.73 -6.49
N LEU A 121 -12.85 -12.48 -5.41
CA LEU A 121 -11.50 -12.93 -5.14
C LEU A 121 -11.48 -13.92 -3.98
N GLU A 122 -10.42 -14.73 -3.93
CA GLU A 122 -10.04 -15.51 -2.75
C GLU A 122 -9.96 -14.62 -1.50
N LEU A 123 -10.47 -15.10 -0.36
CA LEU A 123 -10.45 -14.35 0.89
C LEU A 123 -9.16 -14.61 1.67
N CYS A 124 -8.24 -13.64 1.69
CA CYS A 124 -7.09 -13.65 2.57
C CYS A 124 -7.44 -13.06 3.95
N SER A 125 -7.54 -13.91 4.97
CA SER A 125 -7.96 -13.57 6.34
C SER A 125 -6.83 -13.58 7.37
N GLY A 126 -5.61 -13.91 6.95
CA GLY A 126 -4.42 -14.01 7.79
C GLY A 126 -3.77 -12.68 8.13
N GLY A 127 -4.16 -11.59 7.47
CA GLY A 127 -3.59 -10.25 7.69
C GLY A 127 -2.40 -9.94 6.80
N GLU A 128 -1.88 -8.71 6.92
CA GLU A 128 -0.77 -8.21 6.11
C GLU A 128 0.57 -8.79 6.54
N LEU A 129 1.54 -8.76 5.62
CA LEU A 129 2.87 -9.30 5.85
C LEU A 129 3.48 -8.87 7.19
N PHE A 130 3.59 -7.57 7.43
CA PHE A 130 4.22 -7.06 8.64
C PHE A 130 3.40 -7.29 9.91
N ASP A 131 2.06 -7.41 9.83
CA ASP A 131 1.25 -7.75 11.01
C ASP A 131 1.62 -9.13 11.56
N ARG A 132 1.84 -10.05 10.64
CA ARG A 132 2.15 -11.44 10.96
C ARG A 132 3.52 -11.58 11.57
N ILE A 133 4.51 -10.92 10.96
CA ILE A 133 5.87 -10.91 11.49
C ILE A 133 5.93 -10.25 12.88
N VAL A 134 5.23 -9.14 13.07
CA VAL A 134 5.16 -8.43 14.37
C VAL A 134 4.51 -9.25 15.47
N ALA A 135 3.55 -10.12 15.13
CA ALA A 135 2.83 -10.95 16.08
C ALA A 135 3.59 -12.24 16.45
N GLU A 136 4.65 -12.59 15.71
CA GLU A 136 5.47 -13.76 16.02
C GLU A 136 6.34 -13.51 17.25
N THR A 137 6.31 -14.45 18.19
CA THR A 137 7.15 -14.40 19.40
C THR A 137 8.62 -14.69 19.13
N ARG A 138 8.92 -15.30 17.97
CA ARG A 138 10.27 -15.66 17.55
C ARG A 138 10.38 -15.43 16.05
N TYR A 139 11.18 -14.46 15.64
CA TYR A 139 11.39 -14.12 14.24
C TYR A 139 12.89 -14.20 13.90
N SER A 140 13.23 -14.80 12.77
CA SER A 140 14.61 -15.11 12.34
C SER A 140 14.83 -14.81 10.86
N GLU A 141 16.08 -14.81 10.41
CA GLU A 141 16.39 -14.70 8.98
C GLU A 141 15.75 -15.84 8.17
N ALA A 142 15.69 -17.06 8.71
CA ALA A 142 15.02 -18.18 8.06
C ALA A 142 13.50 -17.94 7.88
N GLY A 143 12.84 -17.29 8.84
CA GLY A 143 11.46 -16.85 8.71
C GLY A 143 11.29 -15.81 7.60
N ALA A 144 12.17 -14.80 7.58
CA ALA A 144 12.21 -13.79 6.53
C ALA A 144 12.44 -14.40 5.13
N ALA A 145 13.37 -15.37 5.02
CA ALA A 145 13.67 -16.09 3.79
C ALA A 145 12.46 -16.89 3.29
N ALA A 146 11.71 -17.55 4.18
CA ALA A 146 10.50 -18.28 3.81
C ALA A 146 9.41 -17.36 3.24
N VAL A 147 9.27 -16.15 3.78
CA VAL A 147 8.39 -15.12 3.23
C VAL A 147 8.87 -14.66 1.86
N VAL A 148 10.16 -14.29 1.75
CA VAL A 148 10.75 -13.78 0.50
C VAL A 148 10.64 -14.82 -0.62
N ARG A 149 10.80 -16.11 -0.30
CA ARG A 149 10.62 -17.21 -1.24
C ARG A 149 9.19 -17.29 -1.77
N GLN A 150 8.19 -17.07 -0.92
CA GLN A 150 6.78 -17.04 -1.35
C GLN A 150 6.50 -15.85 -2.26
N ILE A 151 7.00 -14.66 -1.92
CA ILE A 151 6.86 -13.47 -2.78
C ILE A 151 7.57 -13.70 -4.12
N ALA A 152 8.82 -14.21 -4.10
CA ALA A 152 9.57 -14.53 -5.31
C ALA A 152 8.86 -15.58 -6.18
N GLY A 153 8.21 -16.58 -5.58
CA GLY A 153 7.39 -17.56 -6.29
C GLY A 153 6.23 -16.92 -7.04
N GLY A 154 5.49 -16.03 -6.39
CA GLY A 154 4.40 -15.28 -7.01
C GLY A 154 4.90 -14.35 -8.12
N LEU A 155 5.99 -13.62 -7.89
CA LEU A 155 6.62 -12.74 -8.88
C LEU A 155 7.11 -13.52 -10.11
N ALA A 156 7.78 -14.66 -9.91
CA ALA A 156 8.25 -15.49 -11.01
C ALA A 156 7.11 -15.94 -11.93
N ALA A 157 5.96 -16.30 -11.35
CA ALA A 157 4.79 -16.71 -12.10
C ALA A 157 4.19 -15.56 -12.93
N ILE A 158 3.97 -14.38 -12.33
CA ILE A 158 3.41 -13.23 -13.07
C ILE A 158 4.40 -12.65 -14.09
N HIS A 159 5.70 -12.65 -13.78
CA HIS A 159 6.74 -12.17 -14.70
C HIS A 159 6.86 -13.07 -15.92
N LYS A 160 6.77 -14.39 -15.75
CA LYS A 160 6.72 -15.36 -16.86
C LYS A 160 5.49 -15.16 -17.76
N ALA A 161 4.39 -14.71 -17.19
CA ALA A 161 3.19 -14.32 -17.93
C ALA A 161 3.26 -12.89 -18.51
N ASN A 162 4.43 -12.23 -18.52
CA ASN A 162 4.61 -10.84 -18.95
C ASN A 162 3.63 -9.90 -18.23
N ILE A 163 3.56 -9.99 -16.90
CA ILE A 163 2.82 -9.07 -16.03
C ILE A 163 3.82 -8.50 -15.04
N VAL A 164 3.89 -7.17 -14.96
CA VAL A 164 4.69 -6.46 -13.95
C VAL A 164 3.72 -5.91 -12.90
N HIS A 165 4.00 -6.16 -11.62
CA HIS A 165 3.10 -5.77 -10.52
C HIS A 165 3.05 -4.24 -10.34
N ARG A 166 4.22 -3.57 -10.35
CA ARG A 166 4.43 -2.11 -10.27
C ARG A 166 4.11 -1.42 -8.95
N ASP A 167 3.32 -2.05 -8.08
CA ASP A 167 3.00 -1.54 -6.73
C ASP A 167 3.25 -2.60 -5.64
N LEU A 168 4.37 -3.33 -5.73
CA LEU A 168 4.68 -4.36 -4.74
C LEU A 168 5.06 -3.69 -3.42
N LYS A 169 4.28 -3.97 -2.38
CA LYS A 169 4.45 -3.41 -1.04
C LYS A 169 3.83 -4.35 0.01
N PRO A 170 4.17 -4.21 1.31
CA PRO A 170 3.68 -5.10 2.35
C PRO A 170 2.15 -5.21 2.46
N GLU A 171 1.42 -4.14 2.15
CA GLU A 171 -0.05 -4.07 2.07
C GLU A 171 -0.62 -5.09 1.08
N ASN A 172 0.12 -5.34 0.00
CA ASN A 172 -0.28 -6.14 -1.14
C ASN A 172 0.18 -7.60 -1.00
N CYS A 173 0.69 -7.98 0.17
CA CYS A 173 1.12 -9.32 0.53
C CYS A 173 0.32 -9.79 1.75
N LEU A 174 -0.75 -10.56 1.53
CA LEU A 174 -1.62 -11.05 2.61
C LEU A 174 -1.46 -12.55 2.82
N PHE A 175 -1.65 -12.99 4.06
CA PHE A 175 -1.75 -14.40 4.38
C PHE A 175 -3.18 -14.91 4.18
N LEU A 176 -3.31 -16.11 3.61
CA LEU A 176 -4.60 -16.75 3.34
C LEU A 176 -5.44 -16.92 4.62
N ASN A 177 -4.81 -17.37 5.70
CA ASN A 177 -5.48 -17.62 6.98
C ASN A 177 -4.54 -17.38 8.17
N LYS A 178 -5.06 -17.61 9.39
CA LYS A 178 -4.33 -17.33 10.62
C LYS A 178 -3.36 -18.45 11.05
N ASN A 179 -3.32 -19.59 10.36
CA ASN A 179 -2.44 -20.70 10.72
C ASN A 179 -0.97 -20.33 10.51
N LYS A 180 -0.07 -20.87 11.32
CA LYS A 180 1.36 -20.52 11.30
C LYS A 180 2.02 -20.77 9.93
N ASP A 181 1.60 -21.82 9.25
CA ASP A 181 2.04 -22.27 7.93
C ASP A 181 1.22 -21.68 6.77
N SER A 182 0.37 -20.68 7.05
CA SER A 182 -0.47 -20.06 6.02
C SER A 182 0.37 -19.56 4.85
N THR A 183 -0.12 -19.83 3.64
CA THR A 183 0.45 -19.31 2.41
C THR A 183 0.26 -17.79 2.31
N LEU A 184 1.26 -17.10 1.79
CA LEU A 184 1.23 -15.68 1.43
C LEU A 184 0.81 -15.54 -0.03
N LYS A 185 -0.14 -14.65 -0.29
CA LYS A 185 -0.71 -14.32 -1.60
C LYS A 185 -0.37 -12.86 -1.96
N ILE A 186 0.16 -12.65 -3.16
CA ILE A 186 0.32 -11.32 -3.76
C ILE A 186 -1.04 -10.89 -4.34
N MET A 187 -1.42 -9.64 -4.09
CA MET A 187 -2.70 -9.08 -4.51
C MET A 187 -2.60 -7.61 -4.92
N ASP A 188 -3.71 -7.09 -5.44
CA ASP A 188 -3.87 -5.70 -5.90
C ASP A 188 -3.05 -5.33 -7.15
N PHE A 189 -3.50 -5.86 -8.29
CA PHE A 189 -2.92 -5.62 -9.61
C PHE A 189 -3.45 -4.33 -10.29
N GLY A 190 -4.03 -3.40 -9.53
CA GLY A 190 -4.67 -2.19 -10.08
C GLY A 190 -3.71 -1.26 -10.84
N LEU A 191 -2.42 -1.33 -10.53
CA LEU A 191 -1.35 -0.57 -11.21
C LEU A 191 -0.46 -1.44 -12.11
N SER A 192 -0.76 -2.73 -12.22
CA SER A 192 0.03 -3.68 -13.02
C SER A 192 -0.16 -3.46 -14.51
N SER A 193 0.76 -3.92 -15.34
CA SER A 193 0.63 -3.77 -16.80
C SER A 193 1.02 -5.03 -17.54
N VAL A 194 0.42 -5.22 -18.72
CA VAL A 194 0.72 -6.34 -19.61
C VAL A 194 1.88 -6.03 -20.57
N GLU A 195 1.97 -4.82 -21.13
CA GLU A 195 3.08 -4.33 -21.98
C GLU A 195 3.11 -2.78 -21.96
N GLU A 196 4.28 -2.17 -22.23
CA GLU A 196 4.68 -0.76 -22.54
C GLU A 196 3.75 0.46 -22.34
N PHE A 197 2.68 0.37 -21.55
CA PHE A 197 1.93 1.53 -21.09
C PHE A 197 2.71 2.19 -19.95
N THR A 198 3.49 3.19 -20.34
CA THR A 198 4.11 4.20 -19.49
C THR A 198 3.19 5.41 -19.41
N ASP A 199 2.55 5.62 -18.27
CA ASP A 199 2.06 6.95 -17.86
C ASP A 199 1.91 6.99 -16.32
N PRO A 200 2.03 8.18 -15.69
CA PRO A 200 2.68 8.37 -14.40
C PRO A 200 1.61 8.57 -13.33
N VAL A 201 0.83 7.53 -13.05
CA VAL A 201 -0.10 7.55 -11.90
C VAL A 201 0.61 7.16 -10.59
N ILE A 202 1.89 6.77 -10.69
CA ILE A 202 2.75 6.31 -9.58
C ILE A 202 2.92 7.39 -8.50
N GLY A 203 2.88 8.67 -8.86
CA GLY A 203 3.25 9.78 -7.96
C GLY A 203 2.17 10.23 -6.96
N LEU A 204 0.90 9.84 -7.12
CA LEU A 204 -0.20 10.45 -6.35
C LEU A 204 -0.80 9.54 -5.26
N PHE A 205 -0.51 8.22 -5.28
CA PHE A 205 -1.25 7.24 -4.47
C PHE A 205 -0.41 6.18 -3.75
N GLY A 206 0.93 6.21 -3.86
CA GLY A 206 1.84 5.20 -3.27
C GLY A 206 2.91 5.77 -2.33
N SER A 207 3.45 4.92 -1.45
CA SER A 207 4.64 5.26 -0.66
C SER A 207 5.87 5.19 -1.56
N ILE A 208 6.56 6.32 -1.76
CA ILE A 208 7.81 6.41 -2.55
C ILE A 208 8.88 5.39 -2.11
N ASP A 209 8.78 4.89 -0.89
CA ASP A 209 9.77 4.00 -0.27
C ASP A 209 10.03 2.70 -1.06
N TYR A 210 9.05 2.19 -1.82
CA TYR A 210 9.16 0.94 -2.59
C TYR A 210 9.39 1.15 -4.08
N VAL A 211 9.38 2.40 -4.55
CA VAL A 211 9.46 2.75 -5.98
C VAL A 211 10.91 2.63 -6.45
N SER A 212 11.12 2.02 -7.61
CA SER A 212 12.44 1.83 -8.20
C SER A 212 12.97 3.09 -8.89
N PRO A 213 14.31 3.23 -9.06
CA PRO A 213 14.92 4.39 -9.71
C PRO A 213 14.39 4.63 -11.13
N GLU A 214 14.21 3.58 -11.91
CA GLU A 214 13.67 3.67 -13.27
C GLU A 214 12.21 4.13 -13.30
N ALA A 215 11.41 3.79 -12.28
CA ALA A 215 10.04 4.29 -12.17
C ALA A 215 10.00 5.78 -11.77
N LEU A 216 10.94 6.26 -10.95
CA LEU A 216 11.05 7.68 -10.57
C LEU A 216 11.59 8.56 -11.70
N SER A 217 12.47 8.03 -12.53
CA SER A 217 13.05 8.74 -13.67
C SER A 217 12.21 8.67 -14.94
N GLN A 218 10.98 8.12 -14.86
CA GLN A 218 10.11 7.88 -16.02
C GLN A 218 10.78 7.00 -17.10
N GLY A 219 11.71 6.15 -16.69
CA GLY A 219 12.32 5.13 -17.55
C GLY A 219 11.38 3.95 -17.81
N LYS A 220 11.87 2.97 -18.58
CA LYS A 220 11.11 1.76 -18.89
C LYS A 220 10.97 0.89 -17.65
N ILE A 221 9.74 0.79 -17.14
CA ILE A 221 9.39 -0.12 -16.04
C ILE A 221 9.38 -1.56 -16.56
N THR A 222 10.05 -2.46 -15.84
CA THR A 222 10.14 -3.89 -16.18
C THR A 222 9.87 -4.75 -14.95
N ALA A 223 9.87 -6.08 -15.12
CA ALA A 223 9.83 -7.03 -14.01
C ALA A 223 10.90 -6.75 -12.93
N LYS A 224 12.03 -6.14 -13.31
CA LYS A 224 13.12 -5.77 -12.38
C LYS A 224 12.72 -4.65 -11.41
N SER A 225 11.68 -3.88 -11.70
CA SER A 225 11.13 -2.88 -10.79
C SER A 225 10.47 -3.54 -9.57
N ASP A 226 9.76 -4.66 -9.77
CA ASP A 226 9.21 -5.44 -8.65
C ASP A 226 10.32 -6.06 -7.79
N MET A 227 11.44 -6.44 -8.41
CA MET A 227 12.61 -6.98 -7.70
C MET A 227 13.25 -5.94 -6.78
N TRP A 228 13.28 -4.67 -7.17
CA TRP A 228 13.69 -3.57 -6.29
C TRP A 228 12.76 -3.44 -5.09
N SER A 229 11.44 -3.42 -5.32
CA SER A 229 10.46 -3.34 -4.25
C SER A 229 10.57 -4.52 -3.28
N LEU A 230 10.84 -5.73 -3.76
CA LEU A 230 11.15 -6.89 -2.92
C LEU A 230 12.44 -6.70 -2.11
N GLY A 231 13.47 -6.07 -2.68
CA GLY A 231 14.68 -5.68 -1.97
C GLY A 231 14.41 -4.72 -0.81
N VAL A 232 13.53 -3.72 -1.02
CA VAL A 232 13.09 -2.80 0.03
C VAL A 232 12.32 -3.55 1.14
N ILE A 233 11.38 -4.43 0.77
CA ILE A 233 10.63 -5.26 1.73
C ILE A 233 11.60 -6.11 2.56
N LEU A 234 12.56 -6.78 1.92
CA LEU A 234 13.58 -7.60 2.60
C LEU A 234 14.44 -6.75 3.56
N TYR A 235 14.86 -5.57 3.14
CA TYR A 235 15.62 -4.66 4.00
C TYR A 235 14.83 -4.32 5.27
N ILE A 236 13.54 -3.97 5.13
CA ILE A 236 12.66 -3.64 6.27
C ILE A 236 12.43 -4.88 7.14
N LEU A 237 12.23 -6.06 6.55
CA LEU A 237 12.06 -7.32 7.26
C LEU A 237 13.24 -7.63 8.19
N LEU A 238 14.47 -7.24 7.84
CA LEU A 238 15.66 -7.56 8.63
C LEU A 238 16.16 -6.43 9.53
N SER A 239 15.67 -5.19 9.35
CA SER A 239 16.16 -4.02 10.10
C SER A 239 15.06 -3.25 10.85
N GLY A 240 13.80 -3.40 10.45
CA GLY A 240 12.66 -2.68 11.00
C GLY A 240 12.52 -1.23 10.51
N TYR A 241 13.34 -0.79 9.53
CA TYR A 241 13.28 0.55 8.94
C TYR A 241 13.57 0.50 7.43
N PRO A 242 13.13 1.49 6.63
CA PRO A 242 13.36 1.49 5.19
C PRO A 242 14.82 1.83 4.83
N PRO A 243 15.35 1.36 3.68
CA PRO A 243 16.73 1.64 3.27
C PRO A 243 16.98 3.12 2.94
N PHE A 244 15.97 3.83 2.44
CA PHE A 244 16.07 5.23 2.02
C PHE A 244 15.29 6.13 2.99
N ILE A 245 15.99 6.64 4.00
CA ILE A 245 15.45 7.60 4.97
C ILE A 245 16.07 8.96 4.67
N ALA A 246 15.23 9.93 4.38
CA ALA A 246 15.67 11.29 4.10
C ALA A 246 14.68 12.27 4.71
N GLN A 247 15.12 13.52 4.78
CA GLN A 247 14.31 14.60 5.31
C GLN A 247 13.13 14.85 4.37
N SER A 248 13.40 15.32 3.15
CA SER A 248 12.32 15.52 2.16
C SER A 248 12.12 14.31 1.23
N ASN A 249 10.92 14.20 0.63
CA ASN A 249 10.67 13.26 -0.48
C ASN A 249 11.62 13.51 -1.67
N ARG A 250 12.06 14.75 -1.89
CA ARG A 250 13.03 15.10 -2.93
C ARG A 250 14.40 14.49 -2.64
N GLN A 251 14.88 14.62 -1.40
CA GLN A 251 16.14 13.98 -1.00
C GLN A 251 16.03 12.45 -1.03
N LYS A 252 14.90 11.90 -0.59
CA LYS A 252 14.64 10.46 -0.68
C LYS A 252 14.69 9.98 -2.12
N GLN A 253 14.07 10.70 -3.05
CA GLN A 253 14.17 10.43 -4.48
C GLN A 253 15.63 10.48 -4.95
N GLN A 254 16.43 11.45 -4.52
CA GLN A 254 17.85 11.52 -4.86
C GLN A 254 18.62 10.30 -4.33
N MET A 255 18.39 9.88 -3.09
CA MET A 255 19.01 8.68 -2.51
C MET A 255 18.61 7.41 -3.26
N ILE A 256 17.33 7.25 -3.62
CA ILE A 256 16.84 6.13 -4.44
C ILE A 256 17.55 6.13 -5.79
N MET A 257 17.57 7.27 -6.47
CA MET A 257 18.21 7.44 -7.78
C MET A 257 19.73 7.17 -7.75
N ALA A 258 20.39 7.45 -6.63
CA ALA A 258 21.81 7.18 -6.41
C ALA A 258 22.08 5.76 -5.87
N GLY A 259 21.06 5.04 -5.41
CA GLY A 259 21.22 3.75 -4.71
C GLY A 259 21.91 3.88 -3.36
N GLU A 260 21.79 5.04 -2.71
CA GLU A 260 22.47 5.36 -1.46
C GLU A 260 21.68 4.85 -0.25
N TYR A 261 22.08 3.69 0.26
CA TYR A 261 21.66 3.13 1.54
C TYR A 261 22.88 2.51 2.23
N ASN A 262 22.76 2.15 3.51
CA ASN A 262 23.85 1.56 4.27
C ASN A 262 23.37 0.39 5.14
N PHE A 263 24.32 -0.43 5.60
CA PHE A 263 24.10 -1.48 6.58
C PHE A 263 24.68 -1.05 7.93
N ASP A 264 24.03 -0.10 8.61
CA ASP A 264 24.44 0.40 9.93
C ASP A 264 24.80 -0.74 10.90
N GLU A 265 26.03 -0.74 11.41
CA GLU A 265 26.57 -1.81 12.25
C GLU A 265 25.73 -2.09 13.50
N ARG A 266 25.04 -1.09 14.07
CA ARG A 266 24.21 -1.26 15.27
C ARG A 266 23.08 -2.27 15.02
N THR A 267 22.54 -2.27 13.80
CA THR A 267 21.42 -3.15 13.40
C THR A 267 21.92 -4.38 12.66
N TRP A 268 22.88 -4.20 11.76
CA TRP A 268 23.25 -5.20 10.78
C TRP A 268 24.41 -6.10 11.20
N LYS A 269 25.05 -5.89 12.37
CA LYS A 269 26.17 -6.74 12.85
C LYS A 269 25.83 -8.23 12.90
N ASN A 270 24.60 -8.56 13.30
CA ASN A 270 24.17 -9.94 13.53
C ASN A 270 23.51 -10.57 12.29
N ILE A 271 23.19 -9.77 11.27
CA ILE A 271 22.59 -10.24 10.02
C ILE A 271 23.65 -10.85 9.11
N SER A 272 23.35 -12.00 8.51
CA SER A 272 24.27 -12.75 7.64
C SER A 272 24.77 -11.91 6.46
N SER A 273 26.02 -12.15 6.05
CA SER A 273 26.58 -11.57 4.82
C SER A 273 25.78 -12.00 3.59
N SER A 274 25.22 -13.21 3.59
CA SER A 274 24.39 -13.72 2.51
C SER A 274 23.10 -12.92 2.33
N ALA A 275 22.46 -12.49 3.42
CA ALA A 275 21.30 -11.60 3.36
C ALA A 275 21.66 -10.22 2.82
N LYS A 276 22.76 -9.62 3.31
CA LYS A 276 23.25 -8.32 2.85
C LYS A 276 23.60 -8.34 1.36
N HIS A 277 24.30 -9.38 0.91
CA HIS A 277 24.63 -9.57 -0.49
C HIS A 277 23.37 -9.68 -1.36
N LEU A 278 22.36 -10.41 -0.89
CA LEU A 278 21.08 -10.50 -1.59
C LEU A 278 20.38 -9.15 -1.73
N ILE A 279 20.29 -8.38 -0.63
CA ILE A 279 19.75 -7.03 -0.64
C ILE A 279 20.53 -6.15 -1.63
N SER A 280 21.86 -6.22 -1.62
CA SER A 280 22.68 -5.43 -2.52
C SER A 280 22.51 -5.79 -3.99
N ASN A 281 22.16 -7.02 -4.31
CA ASN A 281 21.83 -7.42 -5.68
C ASN A 281 20.42 -6.96 -6.10
N LEU A 282 19.45 -6.95 -5.18
CA LEU A 282 18.09 -6.48 -5.44
C LEU A 282 18.01 -4.95 -5.56
N LEU A 283 18.82 -4.22 -4.78
CA LEU A 283 18.86 -2.75 -4.75
C LEU A 283 19.96 -2.15 -5.66
N GLN A 284 20.29 -2.82 -6.77
CA GLN A 284 21.14 -2.23 -7.82
C GLN A 284 20.35 -1.15 -8.57
N VAL A 285 20.94 0.03 -8.77
CA VAL A 285 20.28 1.12 -9.53
C VAL A 285 20.00 0.67 -10.96
N ASP A 286 20.99 0.04 -11.60
CA ASP A 286 20.85 -0.57 -12.91
C ASP A 286 19.92 -1.81 -12.85
N PRO A 287 18.73 -1.79 -13.48
CA PRO A 287 17.77 -2.88 -13.42
C PRO A 287 18.30 -4.19 -14.05
N ASP A 288 19.23 -4.11 -15.00
CA ASP A 288 19.76 -5.30 -15.67
C ASP A 288 20.68 -6.11 -14.75
N ARG A 289 21.27 -5.46 -13.74
CA ARG A 289 22.10 -6.10 -12.71
C ARG A 289 21.30 -6.77 -11.61
N ARG A 290 19.99 -6.49 -11.49
CA ARG A 290 19.12 -7.14 -10.51
C ARG A 290 18.81 -8.57 -10.95
N PRO A 291 18.77 -9.55 -10.03
CA PRO A 291 18.35 -10.91 -10.37
C PRO A 291 16.88 -10.93 -10.78
N SER A 292 16.50 -11.90 -11.62
CA SER A 292 15.07 -12.21 -11.86
C SER A 292 14.47 -12.93 -10.64
N ALA A 293 13.14 -12.95 -10.55
CA ALA A 293 12.44 -13.71 -9.51
C ALA A 293 12.77 -15.22 -9.56
N GLU A 294 12.95 -15.78 -10.75
CA GLU A 294 13.36 -17.17 -10.94
C GLU A 294 14.78 -17.44 -10.43
N GLN A 295 15.73 -16.54 -10.72
CA GLN A 295 17.09 -16.61 -10.18
C GLN A 295 17.09 -16.46 -8.65
N LEU A 296 16.22 -15.61 -8.12
CA LEU A 296 16.11 -15.37 -6.69
C LEU A 296 15.65 -16.62 -5.92
N LEU A 297 14.77 -17.45 -6.51
CA LEU A 297 14.31 -18.70 -5.91
C LEU A 297 15.45 -19.73 -5.67
N ALA A 298 16.53 -19.65 -6.45
CA ALA A 298 17.70 -20.50 -6.30
C ALA A 298 18.78 -19.92 -5.37
N HIS A 299 18.59 -18.71 -4.84
CA HIS A 299 19.60 -18.06 -4.00
C HIS A 299 19.74 -18.79 -2.65
N PRO A 300 20.98 -19.08 -2.17
CA PRO A 300 21.22 -19.87 -0.94
C PRO A 300 20.47 -19.35 0.30
N TRP A 301 20.38 -18.03 0.44
CA TRP A 301 19.65 -17.42 1.56
C TRP A 301 18.13 -17.63 1.45
N VAL A 302 17.57 -17.65 0.23
CA VAL A 302 16.13 -17.77 -0.02
C VAL A 302 15.65 -19.22 0.14
N ILE A 303 16.47 -20.19 -0.27
CA ILE A 303 16.18 -21.62 -0.02
C ILE A 303 16.31 -21.97 1.47
N GLY A 304 17.13 -21.23 2.21
CA GLY A 304 17.29 -21.35 3.67
C GLY A 304 18.64 -21.89 4.12
N ASP A 305 19.53 -22.25 3.18
CA ASP A 305 20.84 -22.86 3.45
C ASP A 305 21.79 -21.93 4.20
N SER A 306 21.74 -20.63 3.89
CA SER A 306 22.57 -19.61 4.54
C SER A 306 21.79 -18.65 5.44
N ALA A 307 20.48 -18.86 5.60
CA ALA A 307 19.64 -18.04 6.46
C ALA A 307 19.75 -18.49 7.91
N LYS A 308 20.10 -17.55 8.79
CA LYS A 308 20.25 -17.79 10.23
C LYS A 308 18.94 -18.22 10.89
N GLN A 309 19.04 -19.20 11.79
CA GLN A 309 17.91 -19.72 12.57
C GLN A 309 17.74 -18.96 13.89
N GLU A 310 18.79 -18.27 14.32
CA GLU A 310 18.81 -17.42 15.50
C GLU A 310 17.76 -16.32 15.40
N GLN A 311 17.23 -15.93 16.56
CA GLN A 311 16.26 -14.85 16.62
C GLN A 311 16.94 -13.53 16.26
N ILE A 312 16.25 -12.74 15.46
CA ILE A 312 16.60 -11.36 15.20
C ILE A 312 16.45 -10.56 16.51
N ASP A 313 17.33 -9.58 16.71
CA ASP A 313 17.35 -8.74 17.90
C ASP A 313 15.98 -8.12 18.19
N ALA A 314 15.53 -8.16 19.44
CA ALA A 314 14.21 -7.66 19.85
C ALA A 314 14.00 -6.17 19.50
N GLU A 315 15.08 -5.40 19.43
CA GLU A 315 15.05 -4.00 18.98
C GLU A 315 14.59 -3.86 17.52
N VAL A 316 15.01 -4.76 16.63
CA VAL A 316 14.56 -4.79 15.23
C VAL A 316 13.06 -5.08 15.15
N VAL A 317 12.57 -6.02 15.96
CA VAL A 317 11.13 -6.34 16.04
C VAL A 317 10.34 -5.13 16.51
N SER A 318 10.80 -4.44 17.56
CA SER A 318 10.17 -3.20 18.06
C SER A 318 10.15 -2.07 17.01
N ARG A 319 11.24 -1.90 16.26
CA ARG A 319 11.29 -0.93 15.14
C ARG A 319 10.31 -1.31 14.03
N LEU A 320 10.19 -2.60 13.70
CA LEU A 320 9.24 -3.10 12.71
C LEU A 320 7.79 -2.89 13.16
N GLN A 321 7.47 -3.13 14.44
CA GLN A 321 6.17 -2.80 15.05
C GLN A 321 5.84 -1.32 14.88
N SER A 322 6.79 -0.47 15.23
CA SER A 322 6.65 0.98 15.13
C SER A 322 6.46 1.42 13.67
N PHE A 323 7.22 0.82 12.74
CA PHE A 323 7.08 1.08 11.30
C PHE A 323 5.69 0.66 10.78
N ASN A 324 5.24 -0.53 11.13
CA ASN A 324 3.95 -1.07 10.71
C ASN A 324 2.78 -0.22 11.24
N ALA A 325 2.84 0.19 12.51
CA ALA A 325 1.83 1.06 13.12
C ALA A 325 1.75 2.42 12.41
N ARG A 326 2.89 3.06 12.13
CA ARG A 326 2.94 4.34 11.38
C ARG A 326 2.35 4.20 9.96
N ARG A 327 2.71 3.12 9.25
CA ARG A 327 2.21 2.83 7.91
C ARG A 327 0.68 2.70 7.89
N LYS A 328 0.12 1.96 8.85
CA LYS A 328 -1.35 1.81 8.99
C LYS A 328 -2.05 3.12 9.36
N LEU A 329 -1.44 3.91 10.24
CA LEU A 329 -1.97 5.22 10.61
C LEU A 329 -2.06 6.14 9.37
N ARG A 330 -1.00 6.16 8.54
CA ARG A 330 -0.98 6.90 7.27
C ARG A 330 -2.09 6.43 6.33
N ALA A 331 -2.22 5.12 6.12
CA ALA A 331 -3.25 4.56 5.25
C ALA A 331 -4.67 4.93 5.72
N ALA A 332 -4.92 4.86 7.04
CA ALA A 332 -6.20 5.26 7.62
C ALA A 332 -6.50 6.75 7.47
N ALA A 333 -5.49 7.62 7.63
CA ALA A 333 -5.62 9.06 7.43
C ALA A 333 -6.01 9.41 5.97
N ILE A 334 -5.31 8.81 4.99
CA ILE A 334 -5.59 9.01 3.56
C ILE A 334 -7.00 8.53 3.21
N ALA A 335 -7.39 7.33 3.67
CA ALA A 335 -8.74 6.80 3.43
C ALA A 335 -9.84 7.68 4.06
N SER A 336 -9.57 8.31 5.21
CA SER A 336 -10.49 9.23 5.86
C SER A 336 -10.71 10.50 5.03
N VAL A 337 -9.63 11.12 4.53
CA VAL A 337 -9.69 12.33 3.69
C VAL A 337 -10.49 12.09 2.40
N LEU A 338 -10.33 10.93 1.78
CA LEU A 338 -11.01 10.58 0.52
C LEU A 338 -12.50 10.21 0.68
N SER A 339 -12.97 9.94 1.90
CA SER A 339 -14.35 9.44 2.15
C SER A 339 -15.37 10.49 2.59
N SER A 340 -14.97 11.76 2.72
CA SER A 340 -15.81 12.94 3.02
C SER A 340 -16.71 12.86 4.27
N LYS A 341 -16.43 11.97 5.25
CA LYS A 341 -17.19 11.88 6.51
C LYS A 341 -16.24 11.95 7.71
N VAL A 342 -16.26 13.07 8.42
CA VAL A 342 -15.25 13.44 9.43
C VAL A 342 -15.98 13.71 10.76
N LEU A 343 -15.82 12.87 11.81
CA LEU A 343 -16.54 13.03 13.09
C LEU A 343 -15.64 12.73 14.32
N LEU A 344 -15.48 13.69 15.24
CA LEU A 344 -14.65 13.60 16.47
C LEU A 344 -15.37 12.77 17.55
N ARG A 345 -14.68 11.81 18.19
CA ARG A 345 -15.30 10.90 19.19
C ARG A 345 -14.76 10.91 20.63
N THR A 346 -13.71 11.63 21.01
CA THR A 346 -13.19 11.58 22.40
C THR A 346 -13.39 12.90 23.18
N LYS A 347 -13.75 12.78 24.48
CA LYS A 347 -14.13 13.91 25.36
C LYS A 347 -12.95 14.84 25.74
N ARG A 348 -11.71 14.33 25.82
CA ARG A 348 -10.50 15.12 26.18
C ARG A 348 -10.03 16.04 25.04
N LEU A 349 -10.00 15.52 23.81
CA LEU A 349 -9.70 16.32 22.61
C LEU A 349 -10.78 17.39 22.33
N ARG A 350 -12.04 17.11 22.69
CA ARG A 350 -13.17 18.06 22.57
C ARG A 350 -13.02 19.29 23.49
N SER A 351 -12.30 19.20 24.62
CA SER A 351 -12.10 20.34 25.52
C SER A 351 -10.88 21.20 25.16
N LEU A 352 -9.89 20.64 24.43
CA LEU A 352 -8.65 21.32 24.06
C LEU A 352 -8.73 22.01 22.69
N LEU A 353 -9.44 21.40 21.74
CA LEU A 353 -9.54 21.89 20.35
C LEU A 353 -10.85 22.65 20.06
N GLY A 354 -11.75 22.75 21.05
CA GLY A 354 -13.10 23.25 20.83
C GLY A 354 -13.95 22.32 19.97
N SER A 355 -15.24 22.61 19.88
CA SER A 355 -16.23 21.83 19.12
C SER A 355 -16.37 22.32 17.68
N HIS A 356 -15.27 22.70 17.02
CA HIS A 356 -15.35 23.24 15.67
C HIS A 356 -14.67 22.30 14.67
N ASP A 357 -15.41 21.93 13.63
CA ASP A 357 -14.82 21.33 12.43
C ASP A 357 -13.94 22.38 11.73
N LEU A 358 -12.81 21.98 11.14
CA LEU A 358 -12.12 22.86 10.21
C LEU A 358 -12.98 22.99 8.94
N SER A 359 -13.68 24.10 8.84
CA SER A 359 -14.41 24.51 7.64
C SER A 359 -13.47 24.62 6.44
N LYS A 360 -14.05 24.59 5.24
CA LYS A 360 -13.30 24.83 4.00
C LYS A 360 -12.51 26.13 4.07
N ASP A 361 -13.10 27.16 4.68
CA ASP A 361 -12.48 28.46 4.88
C ASP A 361 -11.31 28.42 5.86
N GLU A 362 -11.38 27.61 6.93
CA GLU A 362 -10.27 27.42 7.87
C GLU A 362 -9.11 26.62 7.26
N ILE A 363 -9.40 25.66 6.38
CA ILE A 363 -8.37 24.93 5.62
C ILE A 363 -7.69 25.84 4.60
N ASP A 364 -8.46 26.67 3.90
CA ASP A 364 -7.92 27.64 2.95
C ASP A 364 -7.14 28.75 3.68
N ASN A 365 -7.56 29.12 4.89
CA ASN A 365 -6.83 30.02 5.78
C ASN A 365 -5.53 29.38 6.30
N LEU A 366 -5.55 28.10 6.72
CA LEU A 366 -4.35 27.34 7.09
C LEU A 366 -3.35 27.29 5.93
N LYS A 367 -3.80 26.96 4.71
CA LYS A 367 -2.95 26.96 3.50
C LYS A 367 -2.35 28.34 3.21
N SER A 368 -3.16 29.39 3.34
CA SER A 368 -2.73 30.77 3.11
C SER A 368 -1.68 31.22 4.12
N ASN A 369 -1.89 30.95 5.41
CA ASN A 369 -0.94 31.33 6.46
C ASN A 369 0.32 30.47 6.43
N PHE A 370 0.19 29.16 6.20
CA PHE A 370 1.32 28.26 6.04
C PHE A 370 2.25 28.71 4.90
N LYS A 371 1.68 29.04 3.74
CA LYS A 371 2.45 29.54 2.59
C LYS A 371 3.12 30.91 2.83
N LYS A 372 2.55 31.74 3.70
CA LYS A 372 3.10 33.05 4.06
C LYS A 372 4.20 32.99 5.12
N ILE A 373 4.08 32.06 6.06
CA ILE A 373 4.97 31.96 7.23
C ILE A 373 6.21 31.13 6.91
N CYS A 374 6.07 30.09 6.08
CA CYS A 374 7.19 29.20 5.74
C CYS A 374 8.05 29.82 4.65
N ALA A 375 9.35 30.00 4.90
CA ALA A 375 10.26 30.70 3.98
C ALA A 375 10.32 30.11 2.55
N ASN A 376 10.08 28.81 2.40
CA ASN A 376 10.05 28.09 1.11
C ASN A 376 8.66 27.63 0.68
N GLY A 377 7.60 27.92 1.46
CA GLY A 377 6.20 27.61 1.13
C GLY A 377 5.76 26.14 1.18
N ASP A 378 6.69 25.19 1.28
CA ASP A 378 6.40 23.75 1.21
C ASP A 378 6.48 23.02 2.57
N ASN A 379 7.37 23.45 3.47
CA ASN A 379 7.62 22.82 4.79
C ASN A 379 7.77 23.88 5.89
N ALA A 380 7.35 23.57 7.13
CA ALA A 380 7.54 24.41 8.32
C ALA A 380 8.48 23.77 9.32
N THR A 381 9.47 24.51 9.82
CA THR A 381 10.22 24.18 11.04
C THR A 381 9.35 24.35 12.30
N LEU A 382 9.77 23.82 13.44
CA LEU A 382 9.01 23.94 14.70
C LEU A 382 8.67 25.41 15.06
N PRO A 383 9.60 26.38 14.99
CA PRO A 383 9.27 27.78 15.21
C PRO A 383 8.25 28.34 14.21
N GLU A 384 8.36 27.99 12.93
CA GLU A 384 7.39 28.40 11.90
C GLU A 384 6.02 27.75 12.13
N PHE A 385 5.98 26.49 12.56
CA PHE A 385 4.75 25.79 12.92
C PHE A 385 4.06 26.43 14.14
N GLU A 386 4.81 26.88 15.14
CA GLU A 386 4.28 27.65 16.27
C GLU A 386 3.66 28.98 15.82
N GLU A 387 4.29 29.68 14.87
CA GLU A 387 3.74 30.90 14.28
C GLU A 387 2.49 30.62 13.43
N VAL A 388 2.43 29.48 12.73
CA VAL A 388 1.22 29.03 12.03
C VAL A 388 0.07 28.78 13.03
N LEU A 389 0.34 28.14 14.16
CA LEU A 389 -0.67 27.91 15.22
C LEU A 389 -1.19 29.24 15.81
N LYS A 390 -0.31 30.22 16.01
CA LYS A 390 -0.70 31.59 16.44
C LYS A 390 -1.57 32.28 15.40
N ALA A 391 -1.18 32.23 14.13
CA ALA A 391 -1.91 32.85 13.03
C ALA A 391 -3.31 32.23 12.81
N MET A 392 -3.49 30.97 13.20
CA MET A 392 -4.78 30.27 13.18
C MET A 392 -5.64 30.50 14.44
N ASN A 393 -5.23 31.38 15.36
CA ASN A 393 -5.87 31.56 16.67
C ASN A 393 -5.94 30.26 17.50
N MET A 394 -5.00 29.34 17.30
CA MET A 394 -4.87 28.08 18.05
C MET A 394 -3.81 28.18 19.16
N SER A 395 -3.71 29.34 19.81
CA SER A 395 -2.68 29.64 20.81
C SER A 395 -2.72 28.73 22.04
N SER A 396 -3.84 28.04 22.29
CA SER A 396 -3.97 27.02 23.34
C SER A 396 -3.12 25.76 23.09
N LEU A 397 -2.68 25.52 21.86
CA LEU A 397 -1.85 24.38 21.47
C LEU A 397 -0.35 24.64 21.56
N LEU A 398 0.07 25.91 21.76
CA LEU A 398 1.48 26.29 21.86
C LEU A 398 2.26 25.53 22.94
N PRO A 399 1.73 25.27 24.15
CA PRO A 399 2.44 24.48 25.16
C PRO A 399 2.70 23.02 24.75
N LEU A 400 2.03 22.54 23.69
CA LEU A 400 2.15 21.19 23.14
C LEU A 400 2.76 21.18 21.74
N ALA A 401 3.17 22.33 21.19
CA ALA A 401 3.57 22.48 19.80
C ALA A 401 4.72 21.54 19.42
N THR A 402 5.75 21.44 20.25
CA THR A 402 6.88 20.51 20.05
C THR A 402 6.43 19.06 19.88
N ARG A 403 5.49 18.60 20.72
CA ARG A 403 5.02 17.21 20.69
C ARG A 403 4.08 16.94 19.51
N ILE A 404 3.27 17.92 19.14
CA ILE A 404 2.40 17.86 17.95
C ILE A 404 3.26 17.85 16.69
N PHE A 405 4.31 18.66 16.68
CA PHE A 405 5.28 18.73 15.61
C PHE A 405 6.00 17.39 15.44
N ASP A 406 6.54 16.80 16.51
CA ASP A 406 7.19 15.47 16.47
C ASP A 406 6.23 14.36 16.00
N LEU A 407 4.92 14.51 16.27
CA LEU A 407 3.88 13.59 15.82
C LEU A 407 3.58 13.76 14.33
N PHE A 408 3.67 14.98 13.82
CA PHE A 408 3.34 15.34 12.45
C PHE A 408 4.55 15.14 11.53
N ASP A 409 5.77 15.37 12.04
CA ASP A 409 7.08 15.14 11.43
C ASP A 409 7.34 13.63 11.32
N SER A 410 6.68 13.03 10.34
CA SER A 410 6.51 11.58 10.27
C SER A 410 7.74 10.87 9.68
N ASN A 411 8.62 11.63 9.04
CA ASN A 411 9.91 11.24 8.48
C ASN A 411 11.09 11.69 9.38
N ARG A 412 10.84 12.37 10.51
CA ARG A 412 11.83 12.92 11.44
C ARG A 412 12.82 13.83 10.74
N ASP A 413 12.27 14.65 9.86
CA ASP A 413 13.00 15.56 9.02
C ASP A 413 13.27 16.93 9.67
N GLY A 414 12.71 17.16 10.85
CA GLY A 414 12.81 18.43 11.58
C GLY A 414 11.90 19.51 11.02
N THR A 415 11.01 19.16 10.08
CA THR A 415 10.02 20.00 9.42
C THR A 415 8.68 19.26 9.30
N VAL A 416 7.60 19.98 8.98
CA VAL A 416 6.30 19.39 8.68
C VAL A 416 5.73 20.03 7.42
N ASP A 417 5.28 19.23 6.46
CA ASP A 417 4.60 19.73 5.26
C ASP A 417 3.07 19.87 5.48
N MET A 418 2.39 20.58 4.57
CA MET A 418 0.92 20.74 4.65
C MET A 418 0.15 19.41 4.67
N ARG A 419 0.68 18.36 4.04
CA ARG A 419 0.06 17.04 4.04
C ARG A 419 0.24 16.41 5.42
N GLU A 420 1.41 16.51 6.02
CA GLU A 420 1.72 16.03 7.36
C GLU A 420 0.88 16.73 8.43
N ILE A 421 0.70 18.05 8.33
CA ILE A 421 -0.16 18.81 9.23
C ILE A 421 -1.62 18.37 9.12
N VAL A 422 -2.14 18.29 7.89
CA VAL A 422 -3.52 17.87 7.65
C VAL A 422 -3.72 16.40 8.08
N CYS A 423 -2.75 15.52 7.83
CA CYS A 423 -2.77 14.13 8.25
C CYS A 423 -2.72 14.00 9.78
N GLY A 424 -1.84 14.75 10.44
CA GLY A 424 -1.65 14.74 11.87
C GLY A 424 -2.88 15.20 12.64
N PHE A 425 -3.50 16.31 12.22
CA PHE A 425 -4.76 16.78 12.79
C PHE A 425 -5.92 15.78 12.57
N SER A 426 -5.89 15.04 11.46
CA SER A 426 -6.87 13.98 11.18
C SER A 426 -6.65 12.71 12.03
N SER A 427 -5.39 12.34 12.29
CA SER A 427 -4.99 11.20 13.13
C SER A 427 -5.41 11.39 14.59
N LEU A 428 -5.24 12.59 15.15
CA LEU A 428 -5.72 12.94 16.50
C LEU A 428 -7.24 12.80 16.65
N LYS A 429 -8.01 12.94 15.56
CA LYS A 429 -9.48 12.90 15.54
C LYS A 429 -10.07 11.48 15.56
N ASN A 430 -9.34 10.51 15.00
CA ASN A 430 -9.87 9.17 14.68
C ASN A 430 -9.34 8.02 15.54
N SER A 431 -8.43 8.27 16.51
CA SER A 431 -7.94 7.23 17.41
C SER A 431 -9.08 6.68 18.29
N LYS A 432 -9.55 5.47 17.98
CA LYS A 432 -10.44 4.71 18.85
C LYS A 432 -9.60 4.12 19.99
N GLY A 433 -9.69 4.74 21.17
CA GLY A 433 -9.08 4.21 22.39
C GLY A 433 -7.71 4.80 22.69
N ASP A 434 -7.47 5.01 23.99
CA ASP A 434 -6.29 5.64 24.57
C ASP A 434 -4.97 4.86 24.32
N ASP A 435 -4.96 3.72 23.62
CA ASP A 435 -3.76 2.87 23.48
C ASP A 435 -2.77 3.37 22.43
N ALA A 436 -3.25 3.87 21.29
CA ALA A 436 -2.39 4.53 20.29
C ALA A 436 -1.86 5.88 20.80
N LEU A 437 -2.62 6.55 21.67
CA LEU A 437 -2.17 7.77 22.34
C LEU A 437 -1.19 7.42 23.48
N ARG A 438 -1.45 6.39 24.30
CA ARG A 438 -0.55 5.92 25.39
C ARG A 438 0.80 5.44 24.86
N LEU A 439 0.83 4.61 23.81
CA LEU A 439 2.07 4.18 23.17
C LEU A 439 2.82 5.31 22.46
N CYS A 440 2.14 6.45 22.19
CA CYS A 440 2.75 7.65 21.64
C CYS A 440 3.10 8.72 22.70
N PHE A 441 2.66 8.55 23.96
CA PHE A 441 2.90 9.49 25.07
C PHE A 441 3.70 8.89 26.24
N GLU A 442 4.03 7.60 26.21
CA GLU A 442 5.08 6.99 27.03
C GLU A 442 6.31 6.72 26.16
N PHE A 443 7.19 7.72 26.06
CA PHE A 443 8.43 7.85 26.82
C PHE A 443 8.97 9.26 26.67
#